data_AF-A0A9X6RMB0-F1
#
_entry.id   AF-A0A9X6RMB0-F1
#
_cell.length_a   1.000
_cell.length_b   1.000
_cell.length_c   1.000
_cell.angle_alpha   90.00
_cell.angle_beta   90.00
_cell.angle_gamma   90.00
#
_symmetry.space_group_name_H-M   'P 1'
#
loop_
_entity.id
_entity.type
_entity.pdbx_description
1 polymer ?
#
loop_
_entity_poly.entity_id
_entity_poly.type
_entity_poly.pdbx_seq_one_letter_code
_entity_poly.pdbx_strand_id
1 'polypeptide(L)'
;MFHPLLALITTLFITPLSAVLPRNYQSLSAQAKQTLQWNQILESQYRFDQLPALSSSHRPDNLTLLGNPTYLATSFLHKGDEMPGTRRRMTMSPVGVICKVSFRTFRNSTSRFTGLFHSGGIGVIRLALHLSRTSTVREIGDRATDFAPTAVMKIYIDGEPSRNFHYIKDMVGQGANRNYFLNNMSNIAGRRPDESPVILEAFMRTIALLPGDALSRPSSPYNLGLYEQAAVYSNGTTVTDGRVVAPWEEILVPNPRLAIPPDSANDFRVDVNRVVTVGSVLYTVHARRWPDDGGGTDGRRPDNGGGTDGRRSDDGGGTARRRPDNGGGTVGRRSDDGGGTDGRRPDNGGGTVGRRSDDGGGTAGRRSDDGGGMAGRRPDNGGGTVGQRSDDGGGTGELIGEIVAESRCIPSRYGDEVIFFRQSAEQWRP
;
A
#
# COMPACT_ATOMS: atom_id res chain seq x y z
N MET A 1 19.32 -0.95 71.55
CA MET A 1 19.17 -2.07 70.61
C MET A 1 18.36 -1.55 69.42
N PHE A 2 19.01 -1.21 68.30
CA PHE A 2 18.36 -0.70 67.08
C PHE A 2 18.74 -1.61 65.93
N HIS A 3 17.74 -2.16 65.23
CA HIS A 3 17.93 -2.86 63.96
C HIS A 3 17.30 -2.02 62.84
N PRO A 4 18.07 -1.48 61.88
CA PRO A 4 17.50 -0.92 60.68
C PRO A 4 17.13 -2.07 59.74
N LEU A 5 15.86 -2.11 59.30
CA LEU A 5 15.45 -3.04 58.26
C LEU A 5 16.04 -2.55 56.93
N LEU A 6 17.11 -3.18 56.46
CA LEU A 6 17.75 -2.82 55.20
C LEU A 6 16.85 -3.24 54.05
N ALA A 7 16.03 -2.32 53.55
CA ALA A 7 15.23 -2.51 52.34
C ALA A 7 16.17 -2.72 51.15
N LEU A 8 16.35 -3.98 50.75
CA LEU A 8 17.18 -4.37 49.62
C LEU A 8 16.48 -3.94 48.32
N ILE A 9 16.66 -2.67 47.93
CA ILE A 9 16.27 -2.18 46.61
C ILE A 9 17.07 -2.98 45.59
N THR A 10 16.42 -4.01 45.04
CA THR A 10 16.95 -4.79 43.93
C THR A 10 16.81 -3.92 42.68
N THR A 11 17.75 -3.00 42.52
CA THR A 11 17.93 -2.23 41.29
C THR A 11 18.20 -3.24 40.19
N LEU A 12 17.15 -3.64 39.47
CA LEU A 12 17.26 -4.55 38.34
C LEU A 12 18.09 -3.81 37.28
N PHE A 13 19.39 -4.09 37.27
CA PHE A 13 20.30 -3.58 36.25
C PHE A 13 19.86 -4.20 34.93
N ILE A 14 19.00 -3.47 34.21
CA ILE A 14 18.67 -3.73 32.81
C ILE A 14 19.97 -3.51 32.04
N THR A 15 20.72 -4.58 31.89
CA THR A 15 21.85 -4.65 30.98
C THR A 15 21.32 -4.40 29.56
N PRO A 16 21.89 -3.45 28.80
CA PRO A 16 21.49 -3.26 27.43
C PRO A 16 21.82 -4.54 26.66
N LEU A 17 20.82 -5.08 25.96
CA LEU A 17 21.02 -6.26 25.13
C LEU A 17 21.97 -5.84 23.99
N SER A 18 23.18 -6.42 24.00
CA SER A 18 24.23 -6.14 23.02
C SER A 18 24.00 -6.97 21.75
N ALA A 19 24.75 -6.71 20.68
CA ALA A 19 24.68 -7.50 19.45
C ALA A 19 24.95 -8.99 19.75
N VAL A 20 24.02 -9.88 19.36
CA VAL A 20 24.04 -11.32 19.69
C VAL A 20 24.33 -12.17 18.45
N LEU A 21 24.21 -11.61 17.24
CA LEU A 21 24.43 -12.37 16.01
C LEU A 21 25.93 -12.66 15.76
N PRO A 22 26.28 -13.86 15.24
CA PRO A 22 27.66 -14.25 15.03
C PRO A 22 28.33 -13.45 13.90
N ARG A 23 29.67 -13.36 13.89
CA ARG A 23 30.40 -12.56 12.89
C ARG A 23 30.15 -12.97 11.43
N ASN A 24 29.89 -14.25 11.19
CA ASN A 24 29.55 -14.80 9.86
C ASN A 24 28.05 -14.74 9.54
N TYR A 25 27.23 -14.04 10.33
CA TYR A 25 25.76 -14.06 10.20
C TYR A 25 25.27 -13.82 8.77
N GLN A 26 25.89 -12.89 8.04
CA GLN A 26 25.44 -12.54 6.69
C GLN A 26 25.67 -13.66 5.66
N SER A 27 26.64 -14.55 5.84
CA SER A 27 26.85 -15.70 4.95
C SER A 27 26.05 -16.94 5.31
N LEU A 28 25.24 -16.89 6.37
CA LEU A 28 24.36 -18.00 6.76
C LEU A 28 23.17 -18.16 5.79
N SER A 29 22.56 -19.35 5.81
CA SER A 29 21.28 -19.59 5.13
C SER A 29 20.14 -18.80 5.75
N ALA A 30 19.09 -18.54 4.97
CA ALA A 30 17.88 -17.87 5.40
C ALA A 30 17.24 -18.55 6.63
N GLN A 31 17.25 -19.89 6.66
CA GLN A 31 16.72 -20.67 7.78
C GLN A 31 17.56 -20.50 9.05
N ALA A 32 18.89 -20.49 8.94
CA ALA A 32 19.78 -20.25 10.07
C ALA A 32 19.64 -18.81 10.60
N LYS A 33 19.54 -17.83 9.68
CA LYS A 33 19.28 -16.41 9.99
C LYS A 33 17.98 -16.20 10.75
N GLN A 34 16.88 -16.80 10.29
CA GLN A 34 15.58 -16.78 10.96
C GLN A 34 15.67 -17.46 12.34
N THR A 35 16.31 -18.62 12.43
CA THR A 35 16.42 -19.39 13.69
C THR A 35 17.16 -18.60 14.77
N LEU A 36 18.30 -17.99 14.43
CA LEU A 36 19.09 -17.19 15.38
C LEU A 36 18.30 -15.98 15.91
N GLN A 37 17.68 -15.17 15.03
CA GLN A 37 16.86 -14.03 15.48
C GLN A 37 15.60 -14.48 16.23
N TRP A 38 14.97 -15.59 15.81
CA TRP A 38 13.77 -16.08 16.48
C TRP A 38 14.06 -16.60 17.90
N ASN A 39 15.21 -17.24 18.12
CA ASN A 39 15.65 -17.62 19.46
C ASN A 39 15.83 -16.38 20.35
N GLN A 40 16.46 -15.32 19.86
CA GLN A 40 16.59 -14.05 20.60
C GLN A 40 15.24 -13.37 20.90
N ILE A 41 14.27 -13.48 19.98
CA ILE A 41 12.91 -13.01 20.20
C ILE A 41 12.22 -13.78 21.33
N LEU A 42 12.36 -15.11 21.35
CA LEU A 42 11.80 -16.00 22.38
C LEU A 42 12.48 -15.81 23.75
N GLU A 43 13.82 -15.79 23.79
CA GLU A 43 14.61 -15.62 25.02
C GLU A 43 14.31 -14.30 25.74
N SER A 44 13.89 -13.28 24.99
CA SER A 44 13.55 -11.95 25.52
C SER A 44 12.06 -11.59 25.38
N GLN A 45 11.19 -12.61 25.26
CA GLN A 45 9.74 -12.45 25.19
C GLN A 45 9.17 -11.76 26.44
N TYR A 46 8.28 -10.78 26.24
CA TYR A 46 7.44 -10.25 27.31
C TYR A 46 6.26 -11.18 27.57
N ARG A 47 5.86 -11.31 28.84
CA ARG A 47 4.58 -11.92 29.19
C ARG A 47 3.45 -10.97 28.82
N PHE A 48 2.32 -11.50 28.32
CA PHE A 48 1.17 -10.69 27.92
C PHE A 48 0.46 -9.98 29.09
N ASP A 49 0.68 -10.42 30.33
CA ASP A 49 0.21 -9.75 31.55
C ASP A 49 1.22 -8.76 32.14
N GLN A 50 2.42 -8.64 31.55
CA GLN A 50 3.52 -7.78 31.98
C GLN A 50 4.16 -7.05 30.80
N LEU A 51 3.31 -6.51 29.91
CA LEU A 51 3.75 -5.77 28.74
C LEU A 51 4.29 -4.37 29.13
N PRO A 52 5.41 -3.91 28.54
CA PRO A 52 5.85 -2.53 28.68
C PRO A 52 4.78 -1.56 28.18
N ALA A 53 4.53 -0.46 28.90
CA ALA A 53 3.49 0.50 28.54
C ALA A 53 3.59 1.01 27.10
N LEU A 54 2.44 1.27 26.47
CA LEU A 54 2.36 1.90 25.14
C LEU A 54 2.76 3.39 25.15
N SER A 55 2.98 4.00 26.31
CA SER A 55 3.49 5.38 26.45
C SER A 55 5.02 5.43 26.41
N SER A 56 5.58 6.64 26.25
CA SER A 56 7.02 6.88 26.07
C SER A 56 7.89 6.69 27.33
N SER A 57 7.61 5.68 28.16
CA SER A 57 8.40 5.35 29.37
C SER A 57 9.71 4.61 29.06
N HIS A 58 9.90 4.14 27.82
CA HIS A 58 11.21 3.79 27.30
C HIS A 58 12.01 5.09 27.11
N ARG A 59 12.95 5.34 28.05
CA ARG A 59 14.02 6.38 28.10
C ARG A 59 13.88 7.56 27.11
N PRO A 60 13.89 8.83 27.57
CA PRO A 60 13.67 9.98 26.68
C PRO A 60 14.62 9.99 25.47
N ASP A 61 14.06 9.79 24.27
CA ASP A 61 14.82 9.89 23.03
C ASP A 61 15.46 11.27 22.90
N ASN A 62 16.72 11.31 22.46
CA ASN A 62 17.30 12.53 21.96
C ASN A 62 16.76 12.83 20.55
N LEU A 63 15.58 13.45 20.48
CA LEU A 63 14.90 13.78 19.22
C LEU A 63 15.70 14.74 18.31
N THR A 64 16.71 15.44 18.83
CA THR A 64 17.62 16.25 17.98
C THR A 64 18.35 15.41 16.93
N LEU A 65 18.51 14.10 17.18
CA LEU A 65 19.08 13.15 16.23
C LEU A 65 18.20 12.94 14.97
N LEU A 66 16.90 13.23 15.02
CA LEU A 66 16.03 13.29 13.82
C LEU A 66 16.35 14.49 12.93
N GLY A 67 17.02 15.52 13.47
CA GLY A 67 17.57 16.65 12.71
C GLY A 67 18.98 16.39 12.17
N ASN A 68 19.57 15.21 12.40
CA ASN A 68 20.96 14.90 12.04
C ASN A 68 21.02 13.94 10.83
N PRO A 69 21.42 14.42 9.64
CA PRO A 69 21.43 13.59 8.44
C PRO A 69 22.38 12.39 8.50
N THR A 70 23.55 12.51 9.12
CA THR A 70 24.50 11.39 9.28
C THR A 70 23.94 10.31 10.20
N TYR A 71 23.24 10.70 11.26
CA TYR A 71 22.51 9.76 12.11
C TYR A 71 21.40 9.07 11.32
N LEU A 72 20.58 9.80 10.55
CA LEU A 72 19.50 9.21 9.77
C LEU A 72 19.99 8.27 8.65
N ALA A 73 21.09 8.61 7.98
CA ALA A 73 21.70 7.82 6.89
C ALA A 73 22.04 6.37 7.30
N THR A 74 22.32 6.15 8.59
CA THR A 74 22.54 4.81 9.15
C THR A 74 21.36 3.85 8.89
N SER A 75 20.13 4.38 8.78
CA SER A 75 18.92 3.59 8.45
C SER A 75 19.01 2.91 7.07
N PHE A 76 19.74 3.52 6.14
CA PHE A 76 19.91 3.09 4.75
C PHE A 76 21.22 2.33 4.51
N LEU A 77 22.27 2.63 5.30
CA LEU A 77 23.63 2.16 5.05
C LEU A 77 24.01 0.91 5.87
N HIS A 78 23.38 0.69 7.03
CA HIS A 78 23.72 -0.44 7.89
C HIS A 78 23.22 -1.78 7.31
N LYS A 79 24.16 -2.62 6.86
CA LYS A 79 23.87 -3.95 6.28
C LYS A 79 23.74 -5.08 7.33
N GLY A 80 23.44 -4.73 8.59
CA GLY A 80 23.23 -5.67 9.68
C GLY A 80 21.74 -5.94 9.95
N ASP A 81 21.46 -7.04 10.63
CA ASP A 81 20.10 -7.40 11.05
C ASP A 81 19.75 -6.97 12.50
N GLU A 82 20.74 -6.49 13.24
CA GLU A 82 20.64 -5.87 14.57
C GLU A 82 20.96 -4.37 14.49
N MET A 83 20.48 -3.60 15.45
CA MET A 83 20.71 -2.16 15.53
C MET A 83 22.20 -1.86 15.71
N PRO A 84 22.77 -0.89 14.96
CA PRO A 84 24.20 -0.61 15.04
C PRO A 84 24.57 0.14 16.32
N GLY A 85 25.18 -0.59 17.26
CA GLY A 85 25.91 -0.04 18.41
C GLY A 85 25.12 0.94 19.27
N THR A 86 25.44 2.23 19.18
CA THR A 86 24.82 3.29 20.00
C THR A 86 23.45 3.75 19.48
N ARG A 87 23.01 3.28 18.30
CA ARG A 87 21.69 3.58 17.75
C ARG A 87 20.60 2.84 18.54
N ARG A 88 19.48 3.52 18.79
CA ARG A 88 18.31 2.97 19.48
C ARG A 88 17.06 3.14 18.61
N ARG A 89 16.04 2.29 18.81
CA ARG A 89 14.72 2.50 18.22
C ARG A 89 14.05 3.70 18.90
N MET A 90 13.75 4.72 18.10
CA MET A 90 13.04 5.92 18.56
C MET A 90 11.53 5.64 18.71
N THR A 91 10.85 6.50 19.47
CA THR A 91 9.40 6.50 19.77
C THR A 91 8.46 6.58 18.56
N MET A 92 8.95 6.56 17.32
CA MET A 92 8.14 6.44 16.11
C MET A 92 7.60 5.03 15.84
N SER A 93 8.05 3.97 16.54
CA SER A 93 7.39 2.64 16.60
C SER A 93 7.97 1.77 17.73
N PRO A 94 7.96 2.21 19.00
CA PRO A 94 8.86 1.69 20.03
C PRO A 94 8.50 0.28 20.48
N VAL A 95 7.22 -0.10 20.42
CA VAL A 95 6.70 -1.39 20.88
C VAL A 95 5.96 -2.12 19.76
N GLY A 96 6.09 -3.45 19.70
CA GLY A 96 5.48 -4.29 18.67
C GLY A 96 5.28 -5.75 19.08
N VAL A 97 4.74 -6.53 18.15
CA VAL A 97 4.85 -8.00 18.12
C VAL A 97 5.60 -8.45 16.88
N ILE A 98 6.33 -9.56 16.98
CA ILE A 98 7.11 -10.13 15.88
C ILE A 98 6.62 -11.55 15.63
N CYS A 99 6.34 -11.87 14.37
CA CYS A 99 5.91 -13.20 13.93
C CYS A 99 6.87 -13.68 12.83
N LYS A 100 7.27 -14.95 12.84
CA LYS A 100 7.84 -15.58 11.65
C LYS A 100 6.79 -15.55 10.55
N VAL A 101 7.22 -15.32 9.32
CA VAL A 101 6.34 -15.32 8.14
C VAL A 101 6.97 -16.04 6.96
N SER A 102 6.13 -16.44 6.01
CA SER A 102 6.53 -16.67 4.63
C SER A 102 5.80 -15.68 3.72
N PHE A 103 6.54 -15.05 2.81
CA PHE A 103 5.95 -14.34 1.67
C PHE A 103 5.86 -15.33 0.52
N ARG A 104 4.63 -15.64 0.10
CA ARG A 104 4.33 -16.67 -0.90
C ARG A 104 3.82 -15.97 -2.16
N THR A 105 4.59 -16.05 -3.23
CA THR A 105 4.29 -15.41 -4.52
C THR A 105 3.42 -16.30 -5.40
N PHE A 106 2.46 -15.70 -6.08
CA PHE A 106 1.61 -16.37 -7.06
C PHE A 106 2.27 -16.32 -8.44
N ARG A 107 2.93 -17.42 -8.83
CA ARG A 107 3.80 -17.50 -10.03
C ARG A 107 3.15 -17.03 -11.34
N ASN A 108 1.83 -17.13 -11.44
CA ASN A 108 1.09 -16.70 -12.63
C ASN A 108 1.09 -15.17 -12.80
N SER A 109 0.95 -14.40 -11.72
CA SER A 109 1.01 -12.92 -11.74
C SER A 109 2.43 -12.37 -11.57
N THR A 110 3.31 -13.09 -10.86
CA THR A 110 4.69 -12.63 -10.60
C THR A 110 5.71 -12.95 -11.69
N SER A 111 5.27 -13.43 -12.85
CA SER A 111 6.11 -13.76 -14.00
C SER A 111 6.88 -12.57 -14.58
N ARG A 112 6.37 -11.33 -14.43
CA ARG A 112 7.04 -10.10 -14.90
C ARG A 112 7.99 -9.45 -13.89
N PHE A 113 7.85 -9.75 -12.61
CA PHE A 113 8.70 -9.17 -11.56
C PHE A 113 9.90 -10.08 -11.28
N THR A 114 10.95 -9.54 -10.66
CA THR A 114 12.18 -10.29 -10.35
C THR A 114 12.46 -10.36 -8.85
N GLY A 115 13.48 -11.13 -8.47
CA GLY A 115 13.96 -11.24 -7.08
C GLY A 115 12.87 -11.76 -6.14
N LEU A 116 12.69 -11.11 -4.99
CA LEU A 116 11.72 -11.53 -3.98
C LEU A 116 10.27 -11.47 -4.43
N PHE A 117 9.91 -10.53 -5.32
CA PHE A 117 8.56 -10.48 -5.90
C PHE A 117 8.27 -11.70 -6.78
N HIS A 118 9.31 -12.38 -7.28
CA HIS A 118 9.17 -13.64 -7.99
C HIS A 118 9.32 -14.85 -7.06
N SER A 119 10.38 -14.91 -6.25
CA SER A 119 10.71 -16.10 -5.45
C SER A 119 9.89 -16.25 -4.17
N GLY A 120 9.37 -15.16 -3.61
CA GLY A 120 8.94 -15.11 -2.22
C GLY A 120 10.13 -15.28 -1.28
N GLY A 121 9.86 -15.69 -0.03
CA GLY A 121 10.90 -16.06 0.93
C GLY A 121 10.39 -16.24 2.37
N ILE A 122 11.26 -16.72 3.26
CA ILE A 122 10.96 -16.81 4.70
C ILE A 122 11.50 -15.59 5.44
N GLY A 123 10.84 -15.21 6.53
CA GLY A 123 11.08 -13.92 7.16
C GLY A 123 10.58 -13.79 8.58
N VAL A 124 10.62 -12.55 9.06
CA VAL A 124 9.86 -12.07 10.22
C VAL A 124 9.12 -10.79 9.84
N ILE A 125 7.91 -10.60 10.34
CA ILE A 125 7.19 -9.33 10.29
C ILE A 125 7.09 -8.76 11.70
N ARG A 126 7.38 -7.48 11.86
CA ARG A 126 7.11 -6.72 13.09
C ARG A 126 5.89 -5.84 12.85
N LEU A 127 4.85 -6.08 13.65
CA LEU A 127 3.61 -5.33 13.68
C LEU A 127 3.66 -4.38 14.88
N ALA A 128 3.62 -3.07 14.64
CA ALA A 128 3.84 -2.04 15.65
C ALA A 128 2.84 -0.87 15.51
N LEU A 129 2.84 0.02 16.50
CA LEU A 129 2.14 1.30 16.44
C LEU A 129 3.13 2.45 16.39
N HIS A 130 2.91 3.39 15.47
CA HIS A 130 3.53 4.70 15.50
C HIS A 130 2.90 5.55 16.60
N LEU A 131 3.72 6.23 17.41
CA LEU A 131 3.26 7.09 18.49
C LEU A 131 3.70 8.53 18.22
N SER A 132 2.74 9.43 17.96
CA SER A 132 3.01 10.86 17.89
C SER A 132 3.00 11.48 19.29
N ARG A 133 3.95 12.37 19.61
CA ARG A 133 3.98 13.13 20.87
C ARG A 133 3.35 14.53 20.77
N THR A 134 2.56 14.78 19.72
CA THR A 134 1.71 15.99 19.62
C THR A 134 0.62 16.00 20.70
N SER A 135 0.26 14.83 21.24
CA SER A 135 -0.44 14.68 22.51
C SER A 135 0.47 15.10 23.68
N THR A 136 0.32 16.34 24.14
CA THR A 136 1.01 16.80 25.36
C THR A 136 0.52 16.03 26.58
N VAL A 137 1.42 15.81 27.56
CA VAL A 137 1.24 14.93 28.73
C VAL A 137 0.09 15.34 29.68
N ARG A 138 -0.64 16.43 29.39
CA ARG A 138 -1.77 16.92 30.20
C ARG A 138 -3.16 16.41 29.79
N GLU A 139 -3.29 15.71 28.67
CA GLU A 139 -4.56 15.06 28.25
C GLU A 139 -4.45 13.53 28.17
N ILE A 140 -3.60 12.91 29.01
CA ILE A 140 -3.56 11.45 29.16
C ILE A 140 -4.73 11.00 30.07
N GLY A 141 -5.94 11.20 29.57
CA GLY A 141 -7.19 10.65 30.08
C GLY A 141 -7.93 9.93 28.95
N ASP A 142 -7.92 8.59 29.00
CA ASP A 142 -8.79 7.64 28.31
C ASP A 142 -8.96 7.68 26.77
N ARG A 143 -8.32 8.59 26.01
CA ARG A 143 -8.40 8.59 24.54
C ARG A 143 -7.06 8.79 23.84
N ALA A 144 -6.37 7.68 23.57
CA ALA A 144 -5.35 7.66 22.52
C ALA A 144 -6.01 7.91 21.15
N THR A 145 -5.88 9.12 20.63
CA THR A 145 -6.39 9.54 19.31
C THR A 145 -5.57 9.00 18.14
N ASP A 146 -4.35 8.53 18.41
CA ASP A 146 -3.32 8.27 17.40
C ASP A 146 -3.02 6.77 17.28
N PHE A 147 -4.04 5.93 17.08
CA PHE A 147 -3.80 4.53 16.73
C PHE A 147 -3.31 4.48 15.28
N ALA A 148 -2.01 4.25 15.07
CA ALA A 148 -1.37 4.28 13.76
C ALA A 148 -0.56 2.99 13.51
N PRO A 149 -1.17 1.93 12.97
CA PRO A 149 -0.48 0.70 12.59
C PRO A 149 0.67 0.92 11.59
N THR A 150 1.81 0.29 11.87
CA THR A 150 2.95 0.17 10.96
C THR A 150 3.43 -1.27 10.93
N ALA A 151 3.76 -1.77 9.74
CA ALA A 151 4.33 -3.11 9.57
C ALA A 151 5.68 -3.02 8.87
N VAL A 152 6.67 -3.76 9.36
CA VAL A 152 7.96 -3.92 8.67
C VAL A 152 8.28 -5.41 8.55
N MET A 153 8.52 -5.87 7.32
CA MET A 153 8.85 -7.26 7.04
C MET A 153 10.34 -7.37 6.71
N LYS A 154 10.97 -8.46 7.15
CA LYS A 154 12.32 -8.85 6.79
C LYS A 154 12.25 -10.21 6.13
N ILE A 155 12.74 -10.32 4.90
CA ILE A 155 12.96 -11.59 4.22
C ILE A 155 14.45 -11.93 4.29
N TYR A 156 14.73 -13.13 4.77
CA TYR A 156 16.07 -13.67 4.88
C TYR A 156 16.53 -14.23 3.54
N ILE A 157 17.77 -13.93 3.17
CA ILE A 157 18.40 -14.38 1.93
C ILE A 157 19.50 -15.39 2.28
N ASP A 158 19.64 -16.47 1.52
CA ASP A 158 20.79 -17.37 1.66
C ASP A 158 22.09 -16.65 1.27
N GLY A 159 23.14 -16.74 2.11
CA GLY A 159 24.48 -16.21 1.79
C GLY A 159 24.65 -14.69 1.75
N GLU A 160 23.56 -13.93 1.64
CA GLU A 160 23.53 -12.48 1.41
C GLU A 160 22.78 -11.71 2.52
N PRO A 161 23.00 -10.39 2.70
CA PRO A 161 22.23 -9.60 3.65
C PRO A 161 20.73 -9.69 3.41
N SER A 162 19.96 -9.71 4.51
CA SER A 162 18.49 -9.71 4.47
C SER A 162 17.93 -8.50 3.72
N ARG A 163 16.72 -8.63 3.16
CA ARG A 163 15.97 -7.51 2.55
C ARG A 163 14.78 -7.17 3.42
N ASN A 164 14.48 -5.88 3.55
CA ASN A 164 13.38 -5.40 4.38
C ASN A 164 12.37 -4.62 3.55
N PHE A 165 11.12 -4.72 3.93
CA PHE A 165 10.00 -3.97 3.38
C PHE A 165 9.40 -3.15 4.51
N HIS A 166 9.04 -1.91 4.23
CA HIS A 166 8.47 -0.99 5.21
C HIS A 166 7.09 -0.58 4.71
N TYR A 167 6.07 -0.84 5.51
CA TYR A 167 4.69 -0.62 5.15
C TYR A 167 4.05 0.37 6.12
N ILE A 168 3.56 1.46 5.55
CA ILE A 168 2.92 2.56 6.26
C ILE A 168 1.53 2.70 5.63
N LYS A 169 0.48 2.78 6.46
CA LYS A 169 -0.89 3.09 6.00
C LYS A 169 -0.89 4.48 5.34
N ASP A 170 -0.65 5.44 6.21
CA ASP A 170 -0.41 6.85 5.98
C ASP A 170 0.26 7.35 7.26
N MET A 171 0.79 8.57 7.26
CA MET A 171 1.37 9.09 8.48
C MET A 171 0.31 9.56 9.50
N VAL A 172 -0.97 9.68 9.14
CA VAL A 172 -2.03 10.28 9.99
C VAL A 172 -2.60 9.25 11.00
N GLY A 173 -2.68 7.98 10.63
CA GLY A 173 -3.25 6.91 11.45
C GLY A 173 -4.73 6.67 11.20
N GLN A 174 -5.42 6.02 12.14
CA GLN A 174 -6.84 5.63 12.02
C GLN A 174 -7.70 6.03 13.23
N GLY A 175 -7.28 7.10 13.93
CA GLY A 175 -8.08 7.72 14.99
C GLY A 175 -8.30 6.82 16.20
N ALA A 176 -9.55 6.78 16.67
CA ALA A 176 -9.96 5.95 17.80
C ALA A 176 -10.06 4.45 17.46
N ASN A 177 -10.10 4.05 16.18
CA ASN A 177 -10.35 2.67 15.79
C ASN A 177 -9.15 1.76 16.10
N ARG A 178 -9.36 0.75 16.96
CA ARG A 178 -8.34 -0.18 17.47
C ARG A 178 -8.11 -1.41 16.59
N ASN A 179 -8.82 -1.54 15.46
CA ASN A 179 -8.61 -2.65 14.56
C ASN A 179 -7.24 -2.54 13.85
N TYR A 180 -6.25 -3.32 14.27
CA TYR A 180 -4.92 -3.31 13.65
C TYR A 180 -4.98 -3.68 12.15
N PHE A 181 -5.89 -4.56 11.76
CA PHE A 181 -6.07 -5.05 10.39
C PHE A 181 -7.20 -4.31 9.65
N LEU A 182 -7.34 -2.99 9.87
CA LEU A 182 -8.38 -2.17 9.26
C LEU A 182 -8.01 -1.67 7.86
N ASN A 183 -6.78 -1.23 7.67
CA ASN A 183 -6.37 -0.42 6.52
C ASN A 183 -5.27 -1.11 5.71
N ASN A 184 -5.26 -0.83 4.41
CA ASN A 184 -4.14 -1.14 3.54
C ASN A 184 -2.88 -0.37 3.98
N MET A 185 -1.71 -0.96 3.73
CA MET A 185 -0.41 -0.33 3.97
C MET A 185 0.49 -0.48 2.74
N SER A 186 1.36 0.50 2.50
CA SER A 186 2.17 0.59 1.29
C SER A 186 3.63 0.97 1.61
N ASN A 187 4.56 0.69 0.70
CA ASN A 187 5.92 1.25 0.73
C ASN A 187 5.95 2.76 0.42
N ILE A 188 4.81 3.32 0.00
CA ILE A 188 4.58 4.73 -0.24
C ILE A 188 3.68 5.28 0.87
N ALA A 189 4.21 6.21 1.66
CA ALA A 189 3.49 6.84 2.76
C ALA A 189 2.74 8.11 2.31
N GLY A 190 1.50 8.27 2.78
CA GLY A 190 0.81 9.55 2.70
C GLY A 190 1.47 10.61 3.59
N ARG A 191 1.81 11.78 3.00
CA ARG A 191 2.39 12.94 3.68
C ARG A 191 1.41 13.53 4.72
N ARG A 192 1.91 13.97 5.88
CA ARG A 192 1.08 14.72 6.85
C ARG A 192 0.87 16.18 6.43
N PRO A 193 -0.33 16.77 6.64
CA PRO A 193 -0.53 18.21 6.53
C PRO A 193 0.26 19.03 7.57
N ASP A 194 0.52 18.48 8.76
CA ASP A 194 1.16 19.14 9.92
C ASP A 194 2.66 18.81 10.08
N GLU A 195 3.31 18.27 9.05
CA GLU A 195 4.69 17.80 9.15
C GLU A 195 5.70 18.92 9.44
N SER A 196 6.58 18.69 10.42
CA SER A 196 7.65 19.64 10.77
C SER A 196 8.60 19.88 9.58
N PRO A 197 8.72 21.13 9.07
CA PRO A 197 9.62 21.43 7.97
C PRO A 197 11.09 21.07 8.26
N VAL A 198 11.51 21.19 9.51
CA VAL A 198 12.88 20.87 9.96
C VAL A 198 13.18 19.37 9.84
N ILE A 199 12.21 18.51 10.20
CA ILE A 199 12.35 17.05 10.09
C ILE A 199 12.35 16.65 8.61
N LEU A 200 11.45 17.22 7.81
CA LEU A 200 11.40 17.00 6.37
C LEU A 200 12.70 17.42 5.67
N GLU A 201 13.25 18.59 6.02
CA GLU A 201 14.54 19.06 5.49
C GLU A 201 15.70 18.13 5.90
N ALA A 202 15.72 17.64 7.15
CA ALA A 202 16.72 16.69 7.61
C ALA A 202 16.66 15.36 6.83
N PHE A 203 15.46 14.85 6.52
CA PHE A 203 15.31 13.68 5.65
C PHE A 203 15.78 13.95 4.21
N MET A 204 15.44 15.11 3.63
CA MET A 204 15.93 15.48 2.28
C MET A 204 17.45 15.60 2.24
N ARG A 205 18.08 16.23 3.24
CA ARG A 205 19.54 16.28 3.40
C ARG A 205 20.14 14.88 3.62
N THR A 206 19.43 13.98 4.29
CA THR A 206 19.87 12.58 4.46
C THR A 206 19.94 11.86 3.12
N ILE A 207 18.89 11.97 2.30
CA ILE A 207 18.84 11.38 0.95
C ILE A 207 20.01 11.89 0.10
N ALA A 208 20.27 13.20 0.13
CA ALA A 208 21.38 13.82 -0.61
C ALA A 208 22.79 13.34 -0.16
N LEU A 209 22.95 12.92 1.10
CA LEU A 209 24.21 12.38 1.63
C LEU A 209 24.44 10.90 1.35
N LEU A 210 23.42 10.15 0.90
CA LEU A 210 23.61 8.75 0.55
C LEU A 210 24.58 8.61 -0.64
N PRO A 211 25.42 7.57 -0.69
CA PRO A 211 26.36 7.35 -1.78
C PRO A 211 25.63 6.98 -3.09
N GLY A 212 26.34 7.10 -4.21
CA GLY A 212 25.83 6.74 -5.54
C GLY A 212 25.20 7.91 -6.29
N ASP A 213 24.51 7.58 -7.37
CA ASP A 213 23.83 8.52 -8.27
C ASP A 213 22.41 8.86 -7.77
N ALA A 214 21.57 9.43 -8.64
CA ALA A 214 20.17 9.69 -8.29
C ALA A 214 19.37 8.39 -8.09
N LEU A 215 19.58 7.36 -8.91
CA LEU A 215 18.82 6.09 -8.83
C LEU A 215 19.21 5.24 -7.62
N SER A 216 20.44 5.43 -7.11
CA SER A 216 20.96 4.82 -5.89
C SER A 216 20.37 5.38 -4.58
N ARG A 217 19.40 6.31 -4.67
CA ARG A 217 18.83 7.07 -3.56
C ARG A 217 17.29 7.05 -3.59
N PRO A 218 16.58 7.18 -2.44
CA PRO A 218 15.13 7.23 -2.42
C PRO A 218 14.63 8.48 -3.17
N SER A 219 13.52 8.34 -3.89
CA SER A 219 12.95 9.44 -4.68
C SER A 219 12.35 10.54 -3.79
N SER A 220 11.90 10.18 -2.59
CA SER A 220 11.47 11.11 -1.55
C SER A 220 11.52 10.45 -0.16
N PRO A 221 11.38 11.21 0.94
CA PRO A 221 11.24 10.65 2.30
C PRO A 221 10.02 9.73 2.50
N TYR A 222 9.05 9.77 1.57
CA TYR A 222 7.79 9.04 1.66
C TYR A 222 7.71 7.82 0.73
N ASN A 223 8.68 7.63 -0.19
CA ASN A 223 8.70 6.47 -1.09
C ASN A 223 10.00 5.69 -0.86
N LEU A 224 9.86 4.55 -0.18
CA LEU A 224 10.94 3.58 -0.05
C LEU A 224 10.87 2.62 -1.23
N GLY A 225 11.83 2.75 -2.14
CA GLY A 225 11.86 1.96 -3.38
C GLY A 225 12.02 0.46 -3.14
N LEU A 226 11.57 -0.31 -4.11
CA LEU A 226 11.52 -1.78 -4.03
C LEU A 226 12.57 -2.48 -4.91
N TYR A 227 13.54 -1.71 -5.43
CA TYR A 227 14.55 -2.22 -6.36
C TYR A 227 15.48 -3.24 -5.70
N GLU A 228 15.95 -2.99 -4.48
CA GLU A 228 16.87 -3.89 -3.76
C GLU A 228 16.25 -5.28 -3.48
N GLN A 229 14.93 -5.32 -3.32
CA GLN A 229 14.10 -6.50 -3.08
C GLN A 229 13.88 -7.27 -4.38
N ALA A 230 13.70 -6.55 -5.51
CA ALA A 230 13.61 -7.14 -6.84
C ALA A 230 14.96 -7.61 -7.40
N ALA A 231 16.09 -7.15 -6.85
CA ALA A 231 17.44 -7.45 -7.33
C ALA A 231 18.01 -8.79 -6.82
N VAL A 232 17.36 -9.47 -5.87
CA VAL A 232 17.86 -10.72 -5.28
C VAL A 232 16.73 -11.73 -5.04
N TYR A 233 16.97 -13.00 -5.37
CA TYR A 233 16.07 -14.10 -5.04
C TYR A 233 16.38 -14.66 -3.64
N SER A 234 15.41 -15.31 -2.99
CA SER A 234 15.57 -15.82 -1.61
C SER A 234 16.74 -16.81 -1.43
N ASN A 235 17.14 -17.51 -2.48
CA ASN A 235 18.28 -18.43 -2.51
C ASN A 235 19.66 -17.74 -2.66
N GLY A 236 19.72 -16.41 -2.55
CA GLY A 236 20.97 -15.64 -2.67
C GLY A 236 21.42 -15.30 -4.10
N THR A 237 20.78 -15.86 -5.13
CA THR A 237 21.12 -15.50 -6.51
C THR A 237 20.67 -14.08 -6.82
N THR A 238 21.56 -13.27 -7.40
CA THR A 238 21.26 -11.91 -7.83
C THR A 238 20.65 -11.89 -9.23
N VAL A 239 19.79 -10.92 -9.47
CA VAL A 239 19.29 -10.59 -10.80
C VAL A 239 20.35 -9.73 -11.49
N THR A 240 20.68 -10.03 -12.74
CA THR A 240 21.65 -9.24 -13.51
C THR A 240 21.21 -7.77 -13.61
N ASP A 241 22.13 -6.84 -13.39
CA ASP A 241 21.86 -5.41 -13.54
C ASP A 241 21.24 -5.09 -14.92
N GLY A 242 20.28 -4.14 -14.92
CA GLY A 242 19.47 -3.82 -16.09
C GLY A 242 18.36 -4.84 -16.42
N ARG A 243 18.25 -5.96 -15.69
CA ARG A 243 17.13 -6.91 -15.79
C ARG A 243 16.21 -6.94 -14.56
N VAL A 244 16.49 -6.11 -13.55
CA VAL A 244 15.69 -6.00 -12.33
C VAL A 244 14.34 -5.33 -12.64
N VAL A 245 13.24 -6.00 -12.34
CA VAL A 245 11.87 -5.49 -12.51
C VAL A 245 11.17 -5.47 -11.15
N ALA A 246 11.10 -4.27 -10.56
CA ALA A 246 10.43 -4.02 -9.28
C ALA A 246 9.03 -3.44 -9.49
N PRO A 247 8.04 -3.73 -8.61
CA PRO A 247 6.87 -2.87 -8.53
C PRO A 247 7.26 -1.45 -8.07
N TRP A 248 6.52 -0.46 -8.54
CA TRP A 248 6.59 0.91 -8.02
C TRP A 248 5.98 0.97 -6.62
N GLU A 249 4.88 0.25 -6.44
CA GLU A 249 4.17 0.13 -5.18
C GLU A 249 3.82 -1.32 -4.87
N GLU A 250 4.08 -1.74 -3.63
CA GLU A 250 3.57 -2.95 -3.01
C GLU A 250 2.56 -2.58 -1.92
N ILE A 251 1.35 -3.10 -2.04
CA ILE A 251 0.20 -2.81 -1.19
C ILE A 251 -0.17 -4.08 -0.41
N LEU A 252 -0.09 -4.00 0.91
CA LEU A 252 -0.62 -5.00 1.82
C LEU A 252 -2.11 -4.73 2.06
N VAL A 253 -2.96 -5.67 1.67
CA VAL A 253 -4.41 -5.66 1.96
C VAL A 253 -4.68 -6.60 3.14
N PRO A 254 -5.18 -6.13 4.29
CA PRO A 254 -5.38 -6.97 5.47
C PRO A 254 -6.39 -8.08 5.22
N ASN A 255 -6.15 -9.26 5.79
CA ASN A 255 -7.14 -10.34 5.78
C ASN A 255 -8.33 -9.96 6.70
N PRO A 256 -9.57 -9.83 6.17
CA PRO A 256 -10.73 -9.44 6.98
C PRO A 256 -11.06 -10.40 8.12
N ARG A 257 -10.59 -11.66 8.07
CA ARG A 257 -10.75 -12.64 9.15
C ARG A 257 -9.93 -12.31 10.40
N LEU A 258 -9.00 -11.37 10.32
CA LEU A 258 -8.19 -10.89 11.44
C LEU A 258 -8.75 -9.59 12.06
N ALA A 259 -9.96 -9.18 11.69
CA ALA A 259 -10.59 -7.98 12.23
C ALA A 259 -10.70 -8.02 13.77
N ILE A 260 -10.15 -7.00 14.41
CA ILE A 260 -10.23 -6.75 15.85
C ILE A 260 -11.37 -5.73 16.10
N PRO A 261 -12.15 -5.81 17.19
CA PRO A 261 -13.18 -4.82 17.50
C PRO A 261 -12.63 -3.38 17.52
N PRO A 262 -13.32 -2.41 16.89
CA PRO A 262 -12.80 -1.05 16.74
C PRO A 262 -12.68 -0.29 18.06
N ASP A 263 -13.37 -0.75 19.10
CA ASP A 263 -13.45 -0.23 20.46
C ASP A 263 -12.68 -1.08 21.48
N SER A 264 -11.82 -2.00 21.04
CA SER A 264 -11.07 -2.90 21.95
C SER A 264 -10.29 -2.13 23.02
N ALA A 265 -10.55 -2.46 24.28
CA ALA A 265 -9.85 -1.91 25.44
C ALA A 265 -8.53 -2.65 25.78
N ASN A 266 -8.16 -3.68 25.04
CA ASN A 266 -6.93 -4.44 25.28
C ASN A 266 -5.70 -3.73 24.69
N ASP A 267 -4.52 -4.15 25.13
CA ASP A 267 -3.29 -3.82 24.41
C ASP A 267 -3.30 -4.49 23.03
N PHE A 268 -2.96 -3.76 21.97
CA PHE A 268 -3.00 -4.28 20.60
C PHE A 268 -2.14 -5.55 20.40
N ARG A 269 -1.07 -5.71 21.20
CA ARG A 269 -0.20 -6.89 21.16
C ARG A 269 -0.94 -8.14 21.64
N VAL A 270 -1.85 -7.99 22.61
CA VAL A 270 -2.75 -9.05 23.08
C VAL A 270 -3.76 -9.40 21.99
N ASP A 271 -4.39 -8.40 21.38
CA ASP A 271 -5.41 -8.64 20.34
C ASP A 271 -4.83 -9.25 19.06
N VAL A 272 -3.69 -8.76 18.58
CA VAL A 272 -2.99 -9.36 17.43
C VAL A 272 -2.60 -10.81 17.73
N ASN A 273 -2.11 -11.14 18.93
CA ASN A 273 -1.81 -12.52 19.30
C ASN A 273 -3.07 -13.41 19.49
N ARG A 274 -4.25 -12.82 19.74
CA ARG A 274 -5.53 -13.57 19.78
C ARG A 274 -6.01 -13.94 18.37
N VAL A 275 -5.94 -13.01 17.43
CA VAL A 275 -6.45 -13.24 16.06
C VAL A 275 -5.42 -13.94 15.15
N VAL A 276 -4.12 -13.68 15.31
CA VAL A 276 -3.07 -14.30 14.49
C VAL A 276 -2.65 -15.65 15.07
N THR A 277 -2.99 -16.70 14.33
CA THR A 277 -2.56 -18.08 14.58
C THR A 277 -1.62 -18.59 13.48
N VAL A 278 -0.91 -19.70 13.73
CA VAL A 278 -0.03 -20.31 12.72
C VAL A 278 -0.86 -20.73 11.50
N GLY A 279 -0.39 -20.37 10.31
CA GLY A 279 -1.11 -20.55 9.05
C GLY A 279 -2.08 -19.43 8.69
N SER A 280 -2.22 -18.39 9.53
CA SER A 280 -3.04 -17.21 9.18
C SER A 280 -2.40 -16.42 8.04
N VAL A 281 -3.12 -16.23 6.93
CA VAL A 281 -2.81 -15.18 5.97
C VAL A 281 -2.99 -13.83 6.69
N LEU A 282 -1.92 -13.05 6.82
CA LEU A 282 -1.95 -11.72 7.43
C LEU A 282 -2.45 -10.68 6.43
N TYR A 283 -1.88 -10.72 5.24
CA TYR A 283 -2.14 -9.78 4.15
C TYR A 283 -2.13 -10.53 2.81
N THR A 284 -3.02 -10.17 1.90
CA THR A 284 -2.75 -10.37 0.47
C THR A 284 -1.86 -9.24 -0.04
N VAL A 285 -0.96 -9.56 -0.96
CA VAL A 285 0.04 -8.64 -1.48
C VAL A 285 -0.32 -8.28 -2.91
N HIS A 286 -0.51 -6.99 -3.14
CA HIS A 286 -0.84 -6.42 -4.44
C HIS A 286 0.31 -5.54 -4.94
N ALA A 287 0.47 -5.43 -6.26
CA ALA A 287 1.56 -4.68 -6.86
C ALA A 287 1.10 -3.80 -8.04
N ARG A 288 1.63 -2.58 -8.10
CA ARG A 288 1.57 -1.70 -9.28
C ARG A 288 2.97 -1.59 -9.86
N ARG A 289 3.15 -1.80 -11.18
CA ARG A 289 4.46 -1.64 -11.83
C ARG A 289 4.77 -0.17 -12.07
N TRP A 290 3.75 0.62 -12.40
CA TRP A 290 3.83 2.05 -12.71
C TRP A 290 2.98 2.88 -11.73
N PRO A 291 3.28 4.19 -11.56
CA PRO A 291 2.42 5.10 -10.81
C PRO A 291 0.98 5.16 -11.31
N ASP A 292 0.78 5.05 -12.62
CA ASP A 292 -0.50 5.27 -13.29
C ASP A 292 -1.37 3.99 -13.40
N ASP A 293 -0.89 2.83 -12.93
CA ASP A 293 -1.58 1.53 -12.97
C ASP A 293 -2.88 1.47 -12.11
N GLY A 294 -3.30 2.59 -11.49
CA GLY A 294 -4.50 2.70 -10.67
C GLY A 294 -5.83 2.84 -11.43
N GLY A 295 -5.77 3.02 -12.76
CA GLY A 295 -6.95 3.08 -13.65
C GLY A 295 -7.42 1.69 -14.07
N GLY A 296 -8.70 1.37 -13.83
CA GLY A 296 -9.25 0.05 -14.12
C GLY A 296 -9.28 -0.30 -15.62
N THR A 297 -8.84 -1.52 -15.94
CA THR A 297 -9.15 -2.32 -17.15
C THR A 297 -9.41 -1.56 -18.46
N ASP A 298 -8.40 -1.49 -19.32
CA ASP A 298 -8.53 -2.15 -20.62
C ASP A 298 -7.18 -2.44 -21.29
N GLY A 299 -7.11 -3.54 -22.04
CA GLY A 299 -5.85 -4.09 -22.57
C GLY A 299 -5.27 -3.30 -23.74
N ARG A 300 -4.57 -2.19 -23.48
CA ARG A 300 -3.66 -1.56 -24.45
C ARG A 300 -2.28 -1.29 -23.87
N ARG A 301 -1.33 -2.07 -24.39
CA ARG A 301 0.12 -1.83 -24.35
C ARG A 301 0.43 -0.36 -24.67
N PRO A 302 1.24 0.36 -23.88
CA PRO A 302 1.84 1.61 -24.31
C PRO A 302 2.85 1.31 -25.41
N ASP A 303 2.45 1.48 -26.66
CA ASP A 303 3.39 1.48 -27.78
C ASP A 303 4.17 2.80 -27.76
N ASN A 304 5.50 2.72 -27.80
CA ASN A 304 6.38 3.90 -27.81
C ASN A 304 6.10 4.76 -29.06
N GLY A 305 5.44 5.89 -28.88
CA GLY A 305 5.24 6.92 -29.90
C GLY A 305 5.32 8.30 -29.27
N GLY A 306 6.37 9.07 -29.58
CA GLY A 306 6.55 10.41 -29.03
C GLY A 306 5.52 11.41 -29.58
N GLY A 307 4.91 12.18 -28.69
CA GLY A 307 4.00 13.27 -29.03
C GLY A 307 4.09 14.36 -27.96
N THR A 308 4.87 15.41 -28.24
CA THR A 308 4.99 16.58 -27.36
C THR A 308 3.85 17.56 -27.59
N ASP A 309 2.81 17.53 -26.75
CA ASP A 309 1.82 18.61 -26.69
C ASP A 309 2.10 19.53 -25.51
N GLY A 310 2.86 20.59 -25.80
CA GLY A 310 3.13 21.66 -24.84
C GLY A 310 1.87 22.49 -24.58
N ARG A 311 1.44 22.55 -23.32
CA ARG A 311 0.43 23.54 -22.89
C ARG A 311 0.99 24.94 -23.06
N ARG A 312 0.50 25.67 -24.07
CA ARG A 312 0.68 27.11 -24.19
C ARG A 312 -0.62 27.81 -23.82
N SER A 313 -0.62 28.45 -22.66
CA SER A 313 -1.59 29.51 -22.35
C SER A 313 -1.32 30.70 -23.24
N ASP A 314 -2.36 31.40 -23.69
CA ASP A 314 -2.30 32.83 -24.05
C ASP A 314 -3.73 33.41 -23.98
N ASP A 315 -3.98 34.28 -23.00
CA ASP A 315 -5.17 35.15 -22.96
C ASP A 315 -5.01 36.27 -24.00
N GLY A 316 -6.06 36.59 -24.75
CA GLY A 316 -6.00 37.65 -25.76
C GLY A 316 -7.34 38.03 -26.37
N GLY A 317 -7.97 39.10 -25.86
CA GLY A 317 -9.22 39.63 -26.41
C GLY A 317 -9.02 40.42 -27.72
N GLY A 318 -10.01 40.37 -28.61
CA GLY A 318 -10.00 41.16 -29.85
C GLY A 318 -11.32 41.07 -30.62
N THR A 319 -12.12 42.14 -30.59
CA THR A 319 -13.45 42.17 -31.23
C THR A 319 -13.45 42.67 -32.68
N ALA A 320 -13.94 41.81 -33.58
CA ALA A 320 -14.84 42.11 -34.71
C ALA A 320 -14.34 42.80 -36.02
N ARG A 321 -15.11 42.50 -37.10
CA ARG A 321 -15.22 43.14 -38.45
C ARG A 321 -14.13 42.69 -39.47
N ARG A 322 -14.39 42.38 -40.77
CA ARG A 322 -15.56 42.47 -41.69
C ARG A 322 -15.62 41.28 -42.71
N ARG A 323 -16.78 41.11 -43.37
CA ARG A 323 -17.10 40.31 -44.61
C ARG A 323 -17.14 41.28 -45.85
N PRO A 324 -17.40 40.86 -47.13
CA PRO A 324 -17.11 39.62 -47.90
C PRO A 324 -16.65 39.86 -49.39
N ASP A 325 -16.73 38.82 -50.25
CA ASP A 325 -16.76 38.77 -51.74
C ASP A 325 -15.45 39.09 -52.53
N ASN A 326 -15.05 38.38 -53.60
CA ASN A 326 -15.79 38.00 -54.83
C ASN A 326 -15.08 36.87 -55.63
N GLY A 327 -15.69 36.32 -56.71
CA GLY A 327 -15.21 35.11 -57.43
C GLY A 327 -14.46 35.30 -58.77
N GLY A 328 -14.12 34.18 -59.44
CA GLY A 328 -13.58 34.14 -60.82
C GLY A 328 -12.98 32.77 -61.23
N GLY A 329 -13.17 32.34 -62.48
CA GLY A 329 -12.54 31.13 -63.03
C GLY A 329 -12.75 30.93 -64.53
N THR A 330 -11.84 30.18 -65.19
CA THR A 330 -11.94 29.64 -66.58
C THR A 330 -10.92 28.48 -66.76
N VAL A 331 -11.35 27.22 -67.02
CA VAL A 331 -11.58 26.51 -68.31
C VAL A 331 -10.36 25.79 -68.93
N GLY A 332 -10.49 24.47 -69.23
CA GLY A 332 -9.51 23.67 -70.00
C GLY A 332 -9.93 22.23 -70.37
N ARG A 333 -10.83 22.07 -71.37
CA ARG A 333 -11.15 20.89 -72.26
C ARG A 333 -11.07 19.43 -71.70
N ARG A 334 -12.16 18.66 -71.58
CA ARG A 334 -13.05 17.96 -72.57
C ARG A 334 -12.57 16.55 -73.03
N SER A 335 -13.44 15.55 -72.86
CA SER A 335 -13.95 14.59 -73.89
C SER A 335 -15.22 13.89 -73.37
N ASP A 336 -16.05 13.37 -74.27
CA ASP A 336 -17.50 13.10 -74.08
C ASP A 336 -17.89 11.59 -73.99
N ASP A 337 -19.20 11.32 -73.77
CA ASP A 337 -20.02 10.08 -73.96
C ASP A 337 -20.83 9.65 -72.71
N GLY A 338 -22.16 9.45 -72.69
CA GLY A 338 -23.21 9.75 -73.68
C GLY A 338 -24.63 9.27 -73.23
N GLY A 339 -25.69 10.04 -73.52
CA GLY A 339 -27.14 9.68 -73.41
C GLY A 339 -27.82 9.81 -72.01
N GLY A 340 -29.07 10.29 -71.85
CA GLY A 340 -29.97 11.00 -72.77
C GLY A 340 -31.47 10.86 -72.42
N THR A 341 -32.21 11.98 -72.21
CA THR A 341 -33.71 12.12 -72.13
C THR A 341 -34.46 11.31 -71.03
N ASP A 342 -35.72 11.54 -70.61
CA ASP A 342 -36.51 12.73 -70.19
C ASP A 342 -37.56 12.20 -69.14
N GLY A 343 -38.33 12.95 -68.35
CA GLY A 343 -38.50 14.40 -68.15
C GLY A 343 -39.75 14.75 -67.32
N ARG A 344 -40.01 16.06 -67.11
CA ARG A 344 -41.27 16.71 -66.67
C ARG A 344 -41.93 16.37 -65.30
N ARG A 345 -41.86 17.37 -64.39
CA ARG A 345 -42.90 17.85 -63.43
C ARG A 345 -44.33 17.85 -64.06
N PRO A 346 -45.49 17.95 -63.32
CA PRO A 346 -45.63 18.69 -62.05
C PRO A 346 -46.68 18.24 -60.96
N ASP A 347 -46.48 18.80 -59.76
CA ASP A 347 -47.42 19.42 -58.79
C ASP A 347 -48.61 18.71 -58.08
N ASN A 348 -48.74 19.10 -56.80
CA ASN A 348 -49.94 19.31 -55.95
C ASN A 348 -50.85 18.16 -55.48
N GLY A 349 -51.28 18.29 -54.22
CA GLY A 349 -52.56 17.78 -53.72
C GLY A 349 -52.46 16.78 -52.55
N GLY A 350 -52.84 17.21 -51.35
CA GLY A 350 -53.13 16.29 -50.23
C GLY A 350 -54.62 15.94 -50.16
N GLY A 351 -54.97 14.91 -49.37
CA GLY A 351 -56.38 14.59 -49.08
C GLY A 351 -56.62 13.10 -48.80
N THR A 352 -57.25 12.82 -47.67
CA THR A 352 -57.63 11.46 -47.20
C THR A 352 -58.89 10.89 -47.87
N VAL A 353 -59.17 9.60 -47.55
CA VAL A 353 -60.37 8.75 -47.82
C VAL A 353 -60.18 7.80 -49.03
N GLY A 354 -60.42 6.47 -48.96
CA GLY A 354 -60.68 5.57 -47.81
C GLY A 354 -61.49 4.31 -48.19
N ARG A 355 -61.07 3.10 -47.74
CA ARG A 355 -61.76 1.77 -47.85
C ARG A 355 -61.87 1.23 -49.30
N ARG A 356 -62.02 -0.08 -49.60
CA ARG A 356 -62.10 -1.34 -48.82
C ARG A 356 -61.71 -2.56 -49.71
N SER A 357 -61.64 -3.74 -49.07
CA SER A 357 -61.95 -5.10 -49.58
C SER A 357 -60.78 -6.03 -49.96
N ASP A 358 -60.81 -7.34 -49.67
CA ASP A 358 -61.66 -8.17 -48.75
C ASP A 358 -60.95 -9.52 -48.43
N ASP A 359 -61.48 -10.27 -47.45
CA ASP A 359 -61.33 -11.72 -47.16
C ASP A 359 -59.94 -12.36 -46.87
N GLY A 360 -59.82 -13.40 -46.02
CA GLY A 360 -60.82 -14.01 -45.13
C GLY A 360 -60.36 -15.35 -44.52
N GLY A 361 -60.54 -15.53 -43.20
CA GLY A 361 -60.35 -16.82 -42.48
C GLY A 361 -59.48 -16.72 -41.22
N GLY A 362 -59.93 -17.08 -40.01
CA GLY A 362 -61.31 -17.40 -39.61
C GLY A 362 -61.43 -17.82 -38.14
N THR A 363 -62.25 -17.06 -37.36
CA THR A 363 -63.18 -17.50 -36.29
C THR A 363 -62.69 -18.37 -35.10
N ALA A 364 -63.17 -18.23 -33.85
CA ALA A 364 -64.00 -17.27 -33.11
C ALA A 364 -63.89 -17.60 -31.58
N GLY A 365 -64.34 -16.83 -30.58
CA GLY A 365 -65.16 -15.60 -30.54
C GLY A 365 -64.76 -14.68 -29.36
N ARG A 366 -65.30 -13.44 -29.25
CA ARG A 366 -66.58 -13.06 -28.57
C ARG A 366 -66.58 -13.39 -27.05
N ARG A 367 -66.96 -12.51 -26.12
CA ARG A 367 -67.45 -11.10 -26.17
C ARG A 367 -67.29 -10.47 -24.75
N SER A 368 -67.52 -9.16 -24.63
CA SER A 368 -67.48 -8.38 -23.38
C SER A 368 -68.49 -8.83 -22.31
N ASP A 369 -68.17 -8.62 -21.02
CA ASP A 369 -68.82 -7.61 -20.15
C ASP A 369 -68.08 -7.50 -18.78
N ASP A 370 -68.37 -6.46 -18.00
CA ASP A 370 -67.62 -6.04 -16.80
C ASP A 370 -67.67 -7.03 -15.61
N GLY A 371 -66.55 -7.24 -14.90
CA GLY A 371 -66.56 -7.98 -13.64
C GLY A 371 -65.22 -8.35 -12.99
N GLY A 372 -64.61 -7.42 -12.25
CA GLY A 372 -63.86 -7.73 -11.02
C GLY A 372 -62.35 -8.06 -11.09
N GLY A 373 -61.57 -7.37 -10.24
CA GLY A 373 -60.43 -7.99 -9.54
C GLY A 373 -59.00 -7.69 -10.03
N MET A 374 -58.48 -6.49 -9.78
CA MET A 374 -57.04 -6.27 -9.61
C MET A 374 -56.73 -5.81 -8.17
N ALA A 375 -56.22 -6.72 -7.32
CA ALA A 375 -55.29 -6.47 -6.19
C ALA A 375 -55.15 -7.67 -5.21
N GLY A 376 -54.39 -8.71 -5.59
CA GLY A 376 -53.74 -9.62 -4.63
C GLY A 376 -52.23 -9.46 -4.80
N ARG A 377 -51.45 -8.82 -3.91
CA ARG A 377 -51.16 -9.05 -2.48
C ARG A 377 -50.32 -10.30 -2.17
N ARG A 378 -49.03 -10.02 -1.87
CA ARG A 378 -48.08 -10.75 -0.99
C ARG A 378 -47.42 -12.06 -1.51
N PRO A 379 -46.20 -12.41 -1.02
CA PRO A 379 -45.02 -11.54 -0.88
C PRO A 379 -43.67 -12.23 -1.15
N ASP A 380 -42.73 -11.54 -1.82
CA ASP A 380 -41.31 -11.93 -1.75
C ASP A 380 -40.59 -11.15 -0.65
N ASN A 381 -40.08 -11.89 0.35
CA ASN A 381 -39.20 -11.35 1.39
C ASN A 381 -37.78 -11.18 0.83
N GLY A 382 -37.29 -9.94 0.82
CA GLY A 382 -35.92 -9.63 0.38
C GLY A 382 -35.47 -8.28 0.91
N GLY A 383 -35.25 -8.19 2.23
CA GLY A 383 -34.82 -6.96 2.89
C GLY A 383 -33.40 -6.55 2.48
N GLY A 384 -33.27 -5.84 1.36
CA GLY A 384 -32.02 -5.24 0.92
C GLY A 384 -31.62 -4.07 1.83
N THR A 385 -30.82 -4.34 2.86
CA THR A 385 -30.13 -3.28 3.60
C THR A 385 -29.13 -2.60 2.67
N VAL A 386 -29.29 -1.28 2.51
CA VAL A 386 -28.44 -0.43 1.68
C VAL A 386 -26.99 -0.52 2.17
N GLY A 387 -26.16 -1.23 1.41
CA GLY A 387 -24.70 -1.19 1.59
C GLY A 387 -24.20 0.19 1.20
N GLN A 388 -23.83 1.00 2.20
CA GLN A 388 -23.13 2.25 1.95
C GLN A 388 -21.80 1.92 1.27
N ARG A 389 -21.58 2.47 0.07
CA ARG A 389 -20.26 2.48 -0.55
C ARG A 389 -19.34 3.34 0.31
N SER A 390 -18.25 2.75 0.79
CA SER A 390 -17.03 3.50 1.11
C SER A 390 -16.24 3.63 -0.18
N ASP A 391 -16.07 4.86 -0.66
CA ASP A 391 -15.37 5.14 -1.92
C ASP A 391 -13.84 5.10 -1.73
N ASP A 392 -13.27 3.89 -1.61
CA ASP A 392 -11.83 3.67 -1.74
C ASP A 392 -11.43 3.71 -3.24
N GLY A 393 -11.32 4.92 -3.77
CA GLY A 393 -10.99 5.19 -5.16
C GLY A 393 -9.52 4.91 -5.51
N GLY A 394 -9.28 3.92 -6.35
CA GLY A 394 -7.98 3.62 -6.96
C GLY A 394 -7.73 2.12 -7.03
N GLY A 395 -7.81 1.54 -8.23
CA GLY A 395 -7.85 0.08 -8.44
C GLY A 395 -6.72 -0.63 -7.68
N THR A 396 -7.08 -1.57 -6.81
CA THR A 396 -6.11 -2.41 -6.09
C THR A 396 -5.17 -3.05 -7.13
N GLY A 397 -3.86 -2.91 -6.94
CA GLY A 397 -2.87 -3.45 -7.87
C GLY A 397 -3.03 -4.96 -8.11
N GLU A 398 -2.29 -5.51 -9.06
CA GLU A 398 -2.39 -6.95 -9.35
C GLU A 398 -2.01 -7.77 -8.11
N LEU A 399 -2.83 -8.77 -7.78
CA LEU A 399 -2.58 -9.71 -6.69
C LEU A 399 -1.36 -10.59 -7.01
N ILE A 400 -0.25 -10.36 -6.31
CA ILE A 400 1.05 -11.05 -6.52
C ILE A 400 1.37 -12.11 -5.46
N GLY A 401 0.67 -12.16 -4.33
CA GLY A 401 0.95 -13.16 -3.31
C GLY A 401 0.22 -12.95 -1.99
N GLU A 402 0.74 -13.61 -0.96
CA GLU A 402 0.25 -13.55 0.43
C GLU A 402 1.41 -13.57 1.44
N ILE A 403 1.22 -12.91 2.58
CA ILE A 403 2.11 -13.03 3.75
C ILE A 403 1.41 -13.92 4.78
N VAL A 404 2.01 -15.07 5.09
CA VAL A 404 1.43 -16.08 6.00
C VAL A 404 2.24 -16.17 7.29
N ALA A 405 1.55 -16.20 8.43
CA ALA A 405 2.17 -16.35 9.75
C ALA A 405 2.66 -17.80 9.98
N GLU A 406 3.97 -17.98 10.15
CA GLU A 406 4.64 -19.26 10.44
C GLU A 406 4.92 -19.43 11.95
N SER A 407 4.33 -18.56 12.78
CA SER A 407 4.33 -18.60 14.24
C SER A 407 3.19 -17.73 14.79
N ARG A 408 2.91 -17.79 16.09
CA ARG A 408 2.21 -16.68 16.76
C ARG A 408 3.10 -15.43 16.79
N CYS A 409 2.48 -14.27 16.91
CA CYS A 409 3.17 -12.98 17.04
C CYS A 409 3.53 -12.72 18.50
N ILE A 410 4.81 -12.45 18.77
CA ILE A 410 5.37 -12.38 20.12
C ILE A 410 5.89 -10.96 20.43
N PRO A 411 5.45 -10.32 21.53
CA PRO A 411 6.07 -9.11 22.04
C PRO A 411 7.40 -9.45 22.72
N SER A 412 8.47 -8.73 22.42
CA SER A 412 9.84 -9.12 22.81
C SER A 412 10.77 -7.91 22.92
N ARG A 413 11.66 -7.90 23.93
CA ARG A 413 12.68 -6.85 24.08
C ARG A 413 13.64 -6.81 22.90
N TYR A 414 14.11 -7.96 22.41
CA TYR A 414 14.94 -7.99 21.20
C TYR A 414 14.19 -7.37 20.01
N GLY A 415 12.89 -7.68 19.91
CA GLY A 415 11.97 -7.12 18.94
C GLY A 415 11.81 -5.59 18.98
N ASP A 416 11.90 -5.00 20.15
CA ASP A 416 11.70 -3.56 20.37
C ASP A 416 13.02 -2.79 20.39
N GLU A 417 14.09 -3.33 20.98
CA GLU A 417 15.35 -2.62 21.20
C GLU A 417 16.45 -2.96 20.18
N VAL A 418 16.49 -4.20 19.63
CA VAL A 418 17.69 -4.73 18.94
C VAL A 418 17.48 -5.11 17.47
N ILE A 419 16.37 -5.74 17.08
CA ILE A 419 16.14 -6.10 15.67
C ILE A 419 16.12 -4.85 14.77
N PHE A 420 16.82 -4.87 13.65
CA PHE A 420 16.92 -3.75 12.74
C PHE A 420 16.27 -4.03 11.39
N PHE A 421 15.55 -3.05 10.86
CA PHE A 421 14.97 -3.07 9.53
C PHE A 421 15.58 -1.93 8.74
N ARG A 422 16.58 -2.25 7.90
CA ARG A 422 17.24 -1.31 6.99
C ARG A 422 16.20 -0.75 6.01
N GLN A 423 16.20 0.55 5.76
CA GLN A 423 15.38 1.16 4.71
C GLN A 423 16.06 0.97 3.34
N SER A 424 15.28 0.74 2.28
CA SER A 424 15.80 0.70 0.91
C SER A 424 16.47 2.03 0.57
N ALA A 425 17.69 1.98 0.03
CA ALA A 425 18.36 3.14 -0.52
C ALA A 425 17.95 3.38 -1.98
N GLU A 426 17.79 2.33 -2.78
CA GLU A 426 17.53 2.48 -4.22
C GLU A 426 16.06 2.78 -4.54
N GLN A 427 15.81 3.79 -5.39
CA GLN A 427 14.46 4.08 -5.89
C GLN A 427 14.01 3.10 -6.98
N TRP A 428 12.70 3.08 -7.23
CA TRP A 428 12.12 2.32 -8.34
C TRP A 428 12.68 2.77 -9.69
N ARG A 429 12.75 1.83 -10.65
CA ARG A 429 13.23 2.05 -12.01
C ARG A 429 12.15 1.58 -13.03
N PRO A 430 11.82 2.41 -14.04
CA PRO A 430 10.95 2.08 -15.18
C PRO A 430 11.24 0.76 -15.90
#